data_AF-A0A401QEA1-F1
#
_entry.id   AF-A0A401QEA1-F1
#
_cell.length_a   1.000
_cell.length_b   1.000
_cell.length_c   1.000
_cell.angle_alpha   90.00
_cell.angle_beta   90.00
_cell.angle_gamma   90.00
#
_symmetry.space_group_name_H-M   'P 1'
#
loop_
_entity.id
_entity.type
_entity.pdbx_description
1 polymer ?
#
loop_
_entity_poly.entity_id
_entity_poly.type
_entity_poly.pdbx_seq_one_letter_code
_entity_poly.pdbx_strand_id
1 'polypeptide(L)'
;LIDDKYSRREEYRGFTQEFKEKEAYRPDVKIDYVDESGRRLTPKEAFRQLSHRFHGKGSGKMKTEKRMKKLEEEHLLRKMSSSDTPLGTVALLQEKQKAQKTPYIVLSGSGKSMNV
;
A
#
# COMPACT_ATOMS: atom_id res chain seq x y z
N LEU A 1 -33.17 13.24 -32.59
CA LEU A 1 -32.55 11.94 -32.24
C LEU A 1 -31.62 12.17 -31.05
N ILE A 2 -32.22 12.51 -29.92
CA ILE A 2 -31.61 12.63 -28.60
C ILE A 2 -32.46 11.70 -27.73
N ASP A 3 -31.87 11.09 -26.71
CA ASP A 3 -32.47 10.11 -25.79
C ASP A 3 -32.26 8.62 -26.13
N ASP A 4 -30.99 8.20 -26.01
CA ASP A 4 -30.64 6.80 -25.75
C ASP A 4 -29.66 6.66 -24.54
N LYS A 5 -29.46 7.76 -23.78
CA LYS A 5 -28.53 7.80 -22.63
C LYS A 5 -29.18 7.60 -21.26
N TYR A 6 -30.52 7.53 -21.19
CA TYR A 6 -31.26 7.35 -19.93
C TYR A 6 -31.86 5.95 -19.75
N SER A 7 -31.85 5.07 -20.76
CA SER A 7 -32.47 3.74 -20.69
C SER A 7 -31.74 2.75 -19.75
N ARG A 8 -30.50 3.05 -19.34
CA ARG A 8 -29.70 2.16 -18.47
C ARG A 8 -29.86 2.44 -16.97
N ARG A 9 -30.90 3.18 -16.59
CA ARG A 9 -31.34 3.33 -15.20
C ARG A 9 -32.63 2.54 -15.00
N GLU A 10 -32.65 1.27 -15.40
CA GLU A 10 -33.52 0.34 -14.69
C GLU A 10 -33.02 0.32 -13.25
N GLU A 11 -33.74 1.03 -12.38
CA GLU A 11 -33.65 0.84 -10.95
C GLU A 11 -33.79 -0.65 -10.69
N TYR A 12 -32.72 -1.29 -10.24
CA TYR A 12 -32.78 -2.64 -9.71
C TYR A 12 -33.60 -2.59 -8.42
N ARG A 13 -34.92 -2.49 -8.55
CA ARG A 13 -35.90 -2.79 -7.50
C ARG A 13 -36.12 -4.29 -7.55
N GLY A 14 -35.06 -5.02 -7.20
CA GLY A 14 -35.21 -6.43 -6.88
C GLY A 14 -36.25 -6.58 -5.77
N PHE A 15 -36.97 -7.70 -5.79
CA PHE A 15 -37.89 -8.13 -4.74
C PHE A 15 -37.18 -8.08 -3.38
N THR A 16 -37.40 -7.01 -2.60
CA THR A 16 -36.88 -6.91 -1.24
C THR A 16 -37.72 -7.83 -0.37
N GLN A 17 -37.32 -9.09 -0.26
CA GLN A 17 -37.94 -10.02 0.67
C GLN A 17 -37.55 -9.60 2.09
N GLU A 18 -38.54 -9.24 2.91
CA GLU A 18 -38.30 -8.92 4.33
C GLU A 18 -37.74 -10.16 5.03
N PHE A 19 -36.49 -10.07 5.49
CA PHE A 19 -35.75 -11.17 6.13
C PHE A 19 -36.19 -11.35 7.60
N LYS A 20 -37.49 -11.61 7.82
CA LYS A 20 -38.11 -11.74 9.15
C LYS A 20 -37.65 -12.97 9.96
N GLU A 21 -37.12 -13.99 9.29
CA GLU A 21 -36.70 -15.25 9.95
C GLU A 21 -35.40 -15.14 10.75
N LYS A 22 -34.72 -13.98 10.71
CA LYS A 22 -33.40 -13.79 11.31
C LYS A 22 -33.29 -12.49 12.12
N GLU A 23 -34.30 -12.17 12.92
CA GLU A 23 -34.27 -10.98 13.81
C GLU A 23 -33.06 -10.95 14.76
N ALA A 24 -32.52 -12.12 15.14
CA ALA A 24 -31.32 -12.26 15.97
C ALA A 24 -29.99 -12.32 15.19
N TYR A 25 -30.01 -12.28 13.86
CA TYR A 25 -28.79 -12.38 13.04
C TYR A 25 -28.09 -11.03 12.95
N ARG A 26 -26.98 -10.91 13.68
CA ARG A 26 -26.11 -9.73 13.68
C ARG A 26 -24.74 -10.10 13.10
N PRO A 27 -24.58 -10.09 11.76
CA PRO A 27 -23.29 -10.35 11.15
C PRO A 27 -22.31 -9.20 11.47
N ASP A 28 -21.09 -9.55 11.88
CA ASP A 28 -19.97 -8.61 11.93
C ASP A 28 -19.41 -8.44 10.51
N VAL A 29 -19.89 -7.41 9.80
CA VAL A 29 -19.51 -7.17 8.41
C VAL A 29 -18.24 -6.32 8.36
N LYS A 30 -17.16 -6.90 7.85
CA LYS A 30 -15.89 -6.21 7.60
C LYS A 30 -15.68 -5.99 6.11
N ILE A 31 -15.51 -4.73 5.72
CA ILE A 31 -15.26 -4.34 4.33
C ILE A 31 -13.76 -4.16 4.16
N ASP A 32 -13.12 -5.12 3.51
CA ASP A 32 -11.70 -5.08 3.18
C ASP A 32 -11.51 -4.89 1.67
N TYR A 33 -10.53 -4.08 1.29
CA TYR A 33 -10.11 -3.91 -0.09
C TYR A 33 -8.81 -4.66 -0.32
N VAL A 34 -8.75 -5.51 -1.33
CA VAL A 34 -7.58 -6.31 -1.69
C VAL A 34 -7.16 -6.05 -3.12
N ASP A 35 -5.85 -6.09 -3.39
CA ASP A 35 -5.33 -6.08 -4.75
C ASP A 35 -5.20 -7.48 -5.36
N GLU A 36 -4.75 -7.54 -6.62
CA GLU A 36 -4.52 -8.77 -7.38
C GLU A 36 -3.49 -9.71 -6.73
N SER A 37 -2.62 -9.17 -5.86
CA SER A 37 -1.65 -9.96 -5.11
C SER A 37 -2.19 -10.46 -3.76
N GLY A 38 -3.46 -10.16 -3.44
CA GLY A 38 -4.09 -10.48 -2.16
C GLY A 38 -3.66 -9.56 -1.01
N ARG A 39 -2.96 -8.46 -1.30
CA ARG A 39 -2.56 -7.49 -0.28
C ARG A 39 -3.75 -6.62 0.10
N ARG A 40 -3.97 -6.46 1.41
CA ARG A 40 -4.90 -5.46 1.94
C ARG A 40 -4.45 -4.07 1.55
N LEU A 41 -5.34 -3.33 0.88
CA LEU A 41 -5.08 -1.99 0.41
C LEU A 41 -5.40 -0.97 1.49
N THR A 42 -4.61 0.09 1.51
CA THR A 42 -4.97 1.26 2.29
C THR A 42 -6.22 1.92 1.70
N PRO A 43 -7.03 2.66 2.49
CA PRO A 43 -8.22 3.35 1.98
C PRO A 43 -7.92 4.26 0.78
N LYS A 44 -6.75 4.91 0.77
CA LYS A 44 -6.27 5.76 -0.34
C LYS A 44 -6.04 4.96 -1.62
N GLU A 45 -5.46 3.78 -1.50
CA GLU A 45 -5.20 2.90 -2.65
C GLU A 45 -6.48 2.26 -3.17
N ALA A 46 -7.38 1.85 -2.26
CA ALA A 46 -8.70 1.34 -2.59
C ALA A 46 -9.52 2.37 -3.38
N PHE A 47 -9.63 3.60 -2.87
CA PHE A 47 -10.33 4.69 -3.57
C PHE A 47 -9.73 4.95 -4.95
N ARG A 48 -8.39 4.96 -5.06
CA ARG A 48 -7.72 5.15 -6.34
C ARG A 48 -8.05 4.04 -7.35
N GLN A 49 -8.07 2.78 -6.91
CA GLN A 49 -8.44 1.67 -7.79
C GLN A 49 -9.90 1.77 -8.24
N LEU A 50 -10.82 2.03 -7.32
CA LEU A 50 -12.24 2.26 -7.61
C LEU A 50 -12.42 3.43 -8.58
N SER A 51 -11.72 4.54 -8.36
CA SER A 51 -11.76 5.72 -9.21
C SER A 51 -11.23 5.45 -10.62
N HIS A 52 -10.11 4.72 -10.77
CA HIS A 52 -9.61 4.34 -12.10
C HIS A 52 -10.57 3.38 -12.82
N ARG A 53 -11.19 2.43 -12.11
CA ARG A 53 -12.20 1.52 -12.67
C ARG A 53 -13.45 2.30 -13.11
N PHE A 54 -13.88 3.28 -12.31
CA PHE A 54 -15.04 4.12 -12.59
C PHE A 54 -14.80 5.06 -13.76
N HIS A 55 -13.68 5.80 -13.78
CA HIS A 55 -13.39 6.79 -14.82
C HIS A 55 -12.73 6.18 -16.08
N GLY A 56 -12.33 4.90 -16.04
CA GLY A 56 -11.62 4.23 -17.13
C GLY A 56 -10.21 4.77 -17.42
N LYS A 57 -9.71 5.70 -16.60
CA LYS A 57 -8.41 6.35 -16.76
C LYS A 57 -7.42 5.84 -15.71
N GLY A 58 -6.43 5.10 -16.16
CA GLY A 58 -5.36 4.56 -15.32
C GLY A 58 -4.30 5.59 -14.93
N SER A 59 -3.39 5.18 -14.06
CA SER A 59 -2.15 5.93 -13.83
C SER A 59 -1.19 5.78 -15.00
N GLY A 60 -0.45 6.83 -15.35
CA GLY A 60 0.61 6.76 -16.37
C GLY A 60 1.82 5.93 -15.92
N LYS A 61 2.62 5.49 -16.90
CA LYS A 61 3.75 4.55 -16.76
C LYS A 61 4.74 4.90 -15.65
N MET A 62 5.21 6.14 -15.58
CA MET A 62 6.18 6.55 -14.55
C MET A 62 5.61 6.44 -13.11
N LYS A 63 4.30 6.69 -12.94
CA LYS A 63 3.63 6.56 -11.63
C LYS A 63 3.43 5.09 -11.26
N THR A 64 3.14 4.22 -12.23
CA THR A 64 3.01 2.79 -11.98
C THR A 64 4.36 2.17 -11.63
N GLU A 65 5.42 2.50 -12.37
CA GLU A 65 6.78 2.01 -12.10
C GLU A 65 7.29 2.43 -10.72
N LYS A 66 7.17 3.72 -10.37
CA LYS A 66 7.57 4.21 -9.04
C LYS A 66 6.79 3.51 -7.91
N ARG A 67 5.51 3.23 -8.13
CA ARG A 67 4.70 2.49 -7.15
C ARG A 67 5.17 1.05 -7.04
N MET A 68 5.35 0.34 -8.16
CA MET A 68 5.84 -1.04 -8.19
C MET A 68 7.18 -1.16 -7.44
N LYS A 69 8.12 -0.25 -7.71
CA LYS A 69 9.40 -0.19 -7.01
C LYS A 69 9.24 -0.04 -5.49
N LYS A 70 8.37 0.88 -5.04
CA LYS A 70 8.10 1.05 -3.60
C LYS A 70 7.54 -0.22 -2.97
N LEU A 71 6.68 -0.94 -3.69
CA LEU A 71 6.10 -2.20 -3.20
C LEU A 71 7.13 -3.32 -3.12
N GLU A 72 8.03 -3.41 -4.09
CA GLU A 72 9.16 -4.34 -4.04
C GLU A 72 10.10 -4.03 -2.88
N GLU A 73 10.43 -2.75 -2.68
CA GLU A 73 11.28 -2.31 -1.55
C GLU A 73 10.64 -2.67 -0.20
N GLU A 74 9.34 -2.40 -0.02
CA GLU A 74 8.61 -2.75 1.20
C GLU A 74 8.55 -4.28 1.41
N HIS A 75 8.30 -5.03 0.34
CA HIS A 75 8.26 -6.48 0.40
C HIS A 75 9.64 -7.08 0.71
N LEU A 76 10.70 -6.52 0.13
CA LEU A 76 12.08 -6.90 0.39
C LEU A 76 12.45 -6.61 1.85
N LEU A 77 12.15 -5.39 2.34
CA LEU A 77 12.35 -5.00 3.73
C LEU A 77 11.61 -5.92 4.70
N ARG A 78 10.37 -6.31 4.39
CA ARG A 78 9.61 -7.25 5.23
C ARG A 78 10.17 -8.67 5.22
N LYS A 79 10.77 -9.10 4.10
CA LYS A 79 11.45 -10.39 3.99
C LYS A 79 12.82 -10.41 4.67
N MET A 80 13.42 -9.24 4.86
CA MET A 80 14.73 -9.14 5.48
C MET A 80 14.64 -9.37 6.98
N SER A 81 15.42 -10.34 7.46
CA SER A 81 15.73 -10.54 8.87
C SER A 81 16.26 -9.23 9.46
N SER A 82 15.81 -8.87 10.67
CA SER A 82 16.21 -7.65 11.39
C SER A 82 17.69 -7.57 11.76
N SER A 83 18.54 -8.48 11.27
CA SER A 83 19.95 -8.58 11.63
C SER A 83 20.90 -7.83 10.69
N ASP A 84 20.57 -7.59 9.42
CA ASP A 84 21.44 -6.80 8.53
C ASP A 84 20.68 -6.24 7.32
N THR A 85 21.07 -5.04 6.89
CA THR A 85 20.58 -4.45 5.63
C THR A 85 21.20 -5.19 4.44
N PRO A 86 20.60 -5.16 3.23
CA PRO A 86 21.17 -5.85 2.07
C PRO A 86 22.61 -5.43 1.73
N LEU A 87 23.02 -4.25 2.19
CA LEU A 87 24.34 -3.69 1.98
C LEU A 87 25.37 -4.19 3.02
N GLY A 88 24.98 -5.01 4.00
CA GLY A 88 25.87 -5.49 5.06
C GLY A 88 26.32 -4.37 6.00
N THR A 89 25.51 -3.31 6.13
CA THR A 89 25.94 -2.07 6.81
C THR A 89 26.20 -2.32 8.29
N VAL A 90 25.44 -3.20 8.93
CA VAL A 90 25.59 -3.46 10.37
C VAL A 90 26.92 -4.17 10.63
N ALA A 91 27.25 -5.19 9.84
CA ALA A 91 28.51 -5.91 9.95
C ALA A 91 29.72 -4.98 9.75
N LEU A 92 29.67 -4.12 8.73
CA LEU A 92 30.73 -3.15 8.43
C LEU A 92 30.93 -2.14 9.58
N LEU A 93 29.83 -1.67 10.18
CA LEU A 93 29.89 -0.76 11.34
C LEU A 93 30.45 -1.47 12.58
N GLN A 94 30.07 -2.72 12.84
CA GLN A 94 30.65 -3.47 13.95
C GLN A 94 32.16 -3.70 13.76
N GLU A 95 32.61 -3.98 12.54
CA GLU A 95 34.04 -4.11 12.21
C GLU A 95 34.79 -2.80 12.46
N LYS A 96 34.23 -1.67 12.03
CA LYS A 96 34.83 -0.34 12.26
C LYS A 96 34.89 0.04 13.74
N GLN A 97 33.85 -0.28 14.54
CA GLN A 97 33.87 -0.10 16.00
C GLN A 97 34.98 -0.91 16.66
N LYS A 98 35.13 -2.18 16.26
CA LYS A 98 36.20 -3.07 16.75
C LYS A 98 37.58 -2.56 16.37
N ALA A 99 37.77 -2.11 15.13
CA ALA A 99 39.03 -1.57 14.64
C ALA A 99 39.43 -0.27 15.35
N GLN A 100 38.49 0.65 15.55
CA GLN A 100 38.73 1.92 16.25
C GLN A 100 38.74 1.78 17.78
N LYS A 101 38.30 0.63 18.31
CA LYS A 101 38.13 0.37 19.74
C LYS A 101 37.25 1.43 20.43
N THR A 102 36.28 1.96 19.70
CA THR A 102 35.32 2.95 20.19
C THR A 102 33.91 2.34 20.20
N PRO A 103 33.09 2.64 21.22
CA PRO A 103 31.71 2.16 21.28
C PRO A 103 30.80 2.87 20.25
N TYR A 104 31.30 3.91 19.58
CA TYR A 104 30.57 4.71 18.59
C TYR A 104 31.34 4.80 17.27
N ILE A 105 30.61 5.10 16.19
CA ILE A 105 31.16 5.47 14.88
C ILE A 105 30.61 6.83 14.49
N VAL A 106 31.48 7.71 14.01
CA VAL A 106 31.08 8.97 13.38
C VAL A 106 30.90 8.71 11.89
N LEU A 107 29.66 8.79 11.42
CA LEU A 107 29.35 8.73 9.99
C LEU A 107 29.58 10.11 9.37
N SER A 108 30.71 10.32 8.71
CA SER A 108 30.97 11.55 7.96
C SER A 108 30.22 11.50 6.63
N GLY A 109 28.94 11.89 6.64
CA GLY A 109 28.22 12.28 5.44
C GLY A 109 28.49 13.75 5.15
N SER A 110 28.72 14.11 3.88
CA SER A 110 28.88 15.51 3.44
C SER A 110 27.88 16.43 4.15
N GLY A 111 28.42 17.33 4.96
CA GLY A 111 27.64 18.22 5.81
C GLY A 111 26.70 19.09 5.00
N LYS A 112 25.40 18.83 5.13
CA LYS A 112 24.50 19.95 5.43
C LYS A 112 24.69 20.22 6.91
N SER A 113 25.53 21.21 7.18
CA SER A 113 25.64 21.84 8.49
C SER A 113 24.24 22.15 9.01
N MET A 114 23.82 21.43 10.06
CA MET A 114 22.95 22.03 11.06
C MET A 114 23.82 23.04 11.80
N ASN A 115 23.89 24.26 11.26
CA ASN A 115 24.40 25.39 12.00
C ASN A 115 23.31 25.84 12.97
N VAL A 116 23.70 25.81 14.25
CA VAL A 116 23.13 26.44 15.45
C VAL A 116 21.72 26.04 15.88
#